data_AF-A0A0N4X1K2-F1
#
_entry.id   AF-A0A0N4X1K2-F1
#
_cell.length_a   1.000
_cell.length_b   1.000
_cell.length_c   1.000
_cell.angle_alpha   90.00
_cell.angle_beta   90.00
_cell.angle_gamma   90.00
#
_symmetry.space_group_name_H-M   'P 1'
#
loop_
_entity.id
_entity.type
_entity.pdbx_description
1 polymer ?
#
loop_
_entity_poly.entity_id
_entity_poly.type
_entity_poly.pdbx_seq_one_letter_code
_entity_poly.pdbx_strand_id
1 'polypeptide(L)'
;MEVFESKIDELVDLRDGYFEKYPNSTEAERVKTVREKALLLLEDVPLSGYPRSAVRYLQCGRILNACVAYDPRCEELLSKAVKLDPDALAWLELGICLSKKPDIQFAIECVEVQILPTFNLNFNFNLFLFLSQNQ
;
A
#
# COMPACT_ATOMS: atom_id res chain seq x y z
N MET A 1 -19.04 -2.88 -0.50
CA MET A 1 -17.62 -3.06 -0.13
C MET A 1 -16.97 -4.16 -0.96
N GLU A 2 -17.59 -5.34 -1.08
CA GLU A 2 -17.07 -6.49 -1.86
C GLU A 2 -16.68 -6.19 -3.32
N VAL A 3 -17.45 -5.36 -4.03
CA VAL A 3 -17.15 -5.02 -5.44
C VAL A 3 -15.78 -4.34 -5.61
N PHE A 4 -15.35 -3.57 -4.61
CA PHE A 4 -14.08 -2.84 -4.70
C PHE A 4 -12.88 -3.72 -4.38
N GLU A 5 -13.02 -4.59 -3.38
CA GLU A 5 -12.00 -5.57 -3.02
C GLU A 5 -11.73 -6.52 -4.20
N SER A 6 -12.78 -7.01 -4.85
CA SER A 6 -12.64 -7.83 -6.07
C SER A 6 -11.86 -7.12 -7.19
N LYS A 7 -12.03 -5.81 -7.38
CA LYS A 7 -11.29 -5.04 -8.38
C LYS A 7 -9.80 -4.89 -8.03
N ILE A 8 -9.47 -4.81 -6.74
CA ILE A 8 -8.09 -4.79 -6.26
C ILE A 8 -7.45 -6.16 -6.48
N ASP A 9 -8.18 -7.25 -6.18
CA ASP A 9 -7.70 -8.61 -6.42
C ASP A 9 -7.44 -8.85 -7.91
N GLU A 10 -8.34 -8.41 -8.81
CA GLU A 10 -8.10 -8.47 -10.26
C GLU A 10 -6.87 -7.68 -10.73
N LEU A 11 -6.53 -6.59 -10.04
CA LEU A 11 -5.34 -5.79 -10.34
C LEU A 11 -4.07 -6.51 -9.88
N VAL A 12 -4.13 -7.19 -8.72
CA VAL A 12 -3.07 -8.04 -8.20
C VAL A 12 -2.86 -9.27 -9.09
N ASP A 13 -3.94 -9.93 -9.50
CA ASP A 13 -3.89 -11.07 -10.43
C ASP A 13 -3.32 -10.66 -11.79
N LEU A 14 -3.66 -9.46 -12.28
CA LEU A 14 -3.06 -8.92 -13.49
C LEU A 14 -1.55 -8.71 -13.32
N ARG A 15 -1.11 -8.23 -12.15
CA ARG A 15 0.31 -8.00 -11.85
C ARG A 15 1.09 -9.31 -11.79
N ASP A 16 0.55 -10.30 -11.09
CA ASP A 16 1.24 -11.56 -10.78
C ASP A 16 1.15 -12.56 -11.93
N GLY A 17 -0.01 -12.63 -12.60
CA GLY A 17 -0.26 -13.52 -13.74
C GLY A 17 0.00 -12.89 -15.11
N TYR A 18 0.66 -11.72 -15.18
CA TYR A 18 0.80 -10.97 -16.45
C TYR A 18 1.44 -11.81 -17.56
N PHE A 19 2.56 -12.47 -17.27
CA PHE A 19 3.32 -13.21 -18.28
C PHE A 19 2.66 -14.54 -18.67
N GLU A 20 1.72 -15.05 -17.88
CA GLU A 20 0.88 -16.19 -18.29
C GLU A 20 -0.05 -15.79 -19.44
N LYS A 21 -0.56 -14.55 -19.41
CA LYS A 21 -1.44 -13.99 -20.45
C LYS A 21 -0.67 -13.37 -21.60
N TYR A 22 0.52 -12.82 -21.33
CA TYR A 22 1.35 -12.08 -22.29
C TYR A 22 2.81 -12.58 -22.27
N PRO A 23 3.07 -13.81 -22.73
CA PRO A 23 4.38 -14.48 -22.56
C PRO A 23 5.55 -13.80 -23.29
N ASN A 24 5.28 -13.03 -24.34
CA ASN A 24 6.30 -12.34 -25.15
C ASN A 24 6.46 -10.85 -24.78
N SER A 25 5.77 -10.38 -23.74
CA SER A 25 5.80 -8.98 -23.33
C SER A 25 7.00 -8.68 -22.42
N THR A 26 7.32 -7.40 -22.26
CA THR A 26 8.42 -6.92 -21.42
C THR A 26 7.94 -6.53 -20.02
N GLU A 27 8.88 -6.51 -19.08
CA GLU A 27 8.60 -6.01 -17.72
C GLU A 27 8.14 -4.54 -17.72
N ALA A 28 8.67 -3.72 -18.63
CA ALA A 28 8.25 -2.32 -18.76
C ALA A 28 6.78 -2.21 -19.19
N GLU A 29 6.32 -3.06 -20.10
CA GLU A 29 4.92 -3.13 -20.52
C GLU A 29 4.01 -3.62 -19.41
N ARG A 30 4.44 -4.62 -18.62
CA ARG A 30 3.72 -5.07 -17.43
C ARG A 30 3.54 -3.94 -16.42
N VAL A 31 4.64 -3.29 -16.05
CA VAL A 31 4.63 -2.16 -15.09
C VAL A 31 3.73 -1.05 -15.57
N LYS A 32 3.81 -0.69 -16.85
CA LYS A 32 2.94 0.32 -17.47
C LYS A 32 1.47 -0.07 -17.41
N THR A 33 1.13 -1.29 -17.84
CA THR A 33 -0.26 -1.79 -17.90
C THR A 33 -0.89 -1.84 -16.51
N VAL A 34 -0.18 -2.39 -15.52
CA VAL A 34 -0.65 -2.45 -14.13
C VAL A 34 -0.86 -1.04 -13.58
N ARG A 35 0.08 -0.11 -13.84
CA ARG A 35 -0.03 1.27 -13.38
C ARG A 35 -1.22 2.01 -14.00
N GLU A 36 -1.44 1.85 -15.31
CA GLU A 36 -2.58 2.44 -16.00
C GLU A 36 -3.91 1.93 -15.43
N LYS A 37 -4.05 0.61 -15.23
CA LYS A 37 -5.26 0.04 -14.60
C LYS A 37 -5.44 0.50 -13.15
N ALA A 38 -4.36 0.63 -12.39
CA ALA A 38 -4.39 1.14 -11.01
C ALA A 38 -4.86 2.60 -10.94
N LEU A 39 -4.38 3.46 -11.83
CA LEU A 39 -4.78 4.88 -11.88
C LEU A 39 -6.26 5.03 -12.24
N LEU A 40 -6.76 4.25 -13.21
CA LEU A 40 -8.18 4.22 -13.55
C LEU A 40 -9.04 3.76 -12.35
N LEU A 41 -8.59 2.72 -11.65
CA LEU A 41 -9.31 2.23 -10.47
C LEU A 41 -9.31 3.26 -9.32
N LEU A 42 -8.27 4.09 -9.22
CA LEU A 42 -8.18 5.14 -8.21
C LEU A 42 -9.20 6.26 -8.46
N GLU A 43 -9.51 6.57 -9.72
CA GLU A 43 -10.55 7.53 -10.10
C GLU A 43 -11.95 7.09 -9.64
N ASP A 44 -12.20 5.77 -9.59
CA ASP A 44 -13.44 5.19 -9.07
C ASP A 44 -13.58 5.31 -7.53
N VAL A 45 -12.51 5.67 -6.80
CA VAL A 45 -12.50 5.85 -5.33
C VAL A 45 -12.34 7.32 -4.97
N PRO A 46 -13.41 8.14 -5.00
CA PRO A 46 -13.30 9.54 -4.65
C PRO A 46 -13.04 9.72 -3.15
N LEU A 47 -11.85 10.23 -2.81
CA LEU A 47 -11.49 10.66 -1.45
C LEU A 47 -12.23 11.95 -1.04
N SER A 48 -12.63 12.77 -2.01
CA SER A 48 -13.26 14.08 -1.78
C SER A 48 -14.60 14.02 -1.05
N GLY A 49 -15.34 12.91 -1.17
CA GLY A 49 -16.62 12.70 -0.48
C GLY A 49 -16.50 12.09 0.92
N TYR A 50 -15.32 11.59 1.30
CA TYR A 50 -15.11 10.84 2.54
C TYR A 50 -13.80 11.24 3.24
N PRO A 51 -13.63 12.52 3.61
CA PRO A 51 -12.44 12.94 4.34
C PRO A 51 -12.36 12.19 5.68
N ARG A 52 -11.17 11.63 5.98
CA ARG A 52 -10.89 10.81 7.17
C ARG A 52 -11.59 9.44 7.23
N SER A 53 -11.74 8.76 6.10
CA SER A 53 -12.11 7.34 6.12
C SER A 53 -10.87 6.45 6.08
N ALA A 54 -10.58 5.73 7.18
CA ALA A 54 -9.49 4.75 7.24
C ALA A 54 -9.62 3.69 6.13
N VAL A 55 -10.83 3.16 5.93
CA VAL A 55 -11.15 2.19 4.88
C VAL A 55 -10.85 2.75 3.49
N ARG A 56 -11.22 4.00 3.19
CA ARG A 56 -10.92 4.59 1.86
C ARG A 56 -9.43 4.84 1.66
N TYR A 57 -8.73 5.32 2.68
CA TYR A 57 -7.29 5.46 2.59
C TYR A 57 -6.58 4.12 2.39
N LEU A 58 -7.03 3.07 3.08
CA LEU A 58 -6.51 1.72 2.88
C LEU A 58 -6.77 1.25 1.44
N GLN A 59 -7.99 1.40 0.92
CA GLN A 59 -8.32 1.02 -0.45
C GLN A 59 -7.46 1.74 -1.50
N CYS A 60 -7.36 3.07 -1.41
CA CYS A 60 -6.50 3.85 -2.31
C CYS A 60 -5.02 3.46 -2.18
N GLY A 61 -4.56 3.22 -0.96
CA GLY A 61 -3.21 2.72 -0.68
C GLY A 61 -2.97 1.38 -1.36
N ARG A 62 -3.86 0.40 -1.19
CA ARG A 62 -3.76 -0.94 -1.79
C ARG A 62 -3.75 -0.91 -3.32
N ILE A 63 -4.55 -0.03 -3.94
CA ILE A 63 -4.54 0.17 -5.40
C ILE A 63 -3.14 0.62 -5.87
N LEU A 64 -2.55 1.60 -5.20
CA LEU A 64 -1.19 2.04 -5.52
C LEU A 64 -0.14 0.99 -5.15
N ASN A 65 -0.38 0.22 -4.10
CA ASN A 65 0.51 -0.86 -3.67
C ASN A 65 0.47 -2.09 -4.60
N ALA A 66 -0.50 -2.18 -5.51
CA ALA A 66 -0.43 -3.15 -6.60
C ALA A 66 0.66 -2.78 -7.63
N CYS A 67 1.09 -1.51 -7.69
CA CYS A 67 2.18 -1.10 -8.56
C CYS A 67 3.53 -1.65 -8.05
N VAL A 68 4.42 -1.99 -8.98
CA VAL A 68 5.74 -2.57 -8.67
C VAL A 68 6.68 -1.53 -8.05
N ALA A 69 6.68 -0.32 -8.61
CA ALA A 69 7.51 0.78 -8.11
C ALA A 69 6.91 1.40 -6.84
N TYR A 70 7.77 1.87 -5.95
CA TYR A 70 7.36 2.69 -4.81
C TYR A 70 6.65 3.97 -5.25
N ASP A 71 5.58 4.32 -4.55
CA ASP A 71 4.83 5.56 -4.73
C ASP A 71 4.66 6.26 -3.37
N PRO A 72 5.17 7.49 -3.18
CA PRO A 72 5.04 8.19 -1.91
C PRO A 72 3.58 8.48 -1.51
N ARG A 73 2.66 8.56 -2.47
CA ARG A 73 1.23 8.72 -2.18
C ARG A 73 0.65 7.47 -1.54
N CYS A 74 1.17 6.29 -1.90
CA CYS A 74 0.79 5.02 -1.28
C CYS A 74 1.14 5.04 0.22
N GLU A 75 2.37 5.41 0.55
CA GLU A 75 2.84 5.54 1.93
C GLU A 75 2.00 6.56 2.72
N GLU A 76 1.72 7.72 2.14
CA GLU A 76 0.90 8.76 2.78
C GLU A 76 -0.51 8.25 3.10
N LEU A 77 -1.16 7.58 2.14
CA LEU A 77 -2.51 7.04 2.29
C LEU A 77 -2.54 5.93 3.34
N LEU A 78 -1.62 4.96 3.26
CA LEU A 78 -1.55 3.85 4.22
C LEU A 78 -1.20 4.33 5.62
N SER A 79 -0.31 5.32 5.74
CA SER A 79 -0.01 5.98 7.01
C SER A 79 -1.23 6.66 7.61
N LYS A 80 -2.07 7.31 6.79
CA LYS A 80 -3.35 7.88 7.26
C LYS A 80 -4.35 6.80 7.65
N ALA A 81 -4.40 5.69 6.93
CA ALA A 81 -5.27 4.56 7.25
C ALA A 81 -4.94 4.00 8.65
N VAL A 82 -3.67 3.63 8.86
CA VAL A 82 -3.15 3.11 10.13
C VAL A 82 -3.35 4.09 11.29
N LYS A 83 -3.14 5.39 11.08
CA LYS A 83 -3.35 6.41 12.12
C LYS A 83 -4.81 6.53 12.56
N LEU A 84 -5.75 6.29 11.65
CA LEU A 84 -7.18 6.39 11.94
C LEU A 84 -7.74 5.08 12.49
N ASP A 85 -7.29 3.96 11.94
CA ASP A 85 -7.69 2.61 12.35
C ASP A 85 -6.48 1.66 12.20
N PRO A 86 -5.75 1.37 13.29
CA PRO A 86 -4.54 0.56 13.26
C PRO A 86 -4.86 -0.94 13.14
N ASP A 87 -5.48 -1.33 12.04
CA ASP A 87 -5.78 -2.72 11.70
C ASP A 87 -4.53 -3.46 11.16
N ALA A 88 -4.51 -4.78 11.36
CA ALA A 88 -3.40 -5.64 10.93
C ALA A 88 -3.17 -5.58 9.41
N LEU A 89 -4.24 -5.52 8.61
CA LEU A 89 -4.11 -5.39 7.16
C LEU A 89 -3.50 -4.04 6.77
N ALA A 90 -3.90 -2.96 7.44
CA ALA A 90 -3.38 -1.62 7.16
C ALA A 90 -1.87 -1.53 7.45
N TRP A 91 -1.41 -2.13 8.55
CA TRP A 91 0.01 -2.23 8.88
C TRP A 91 0.78 -3.09 7.88
N LEU A 92 0.22 -4.24 7.48
CA LEU A 92 0.83 -5.13 6.49
C LEU A 92 1.04 -4.41 5.15
N GLU A 93 0.01 -3.72 4.66
CA GLU A 93 0.06 -2.99 3.39
C GLU A 93 1.08 -1.84 3.45
N LEU A 94 1.16 -1.13 4.58
CA LEU A 94 2.19 -0.12 4.81
C LEU A 94 3.59 -0.74 4.76
N GLY A 95 3.81 -1.87 5.43
CA GLY A 95 5.08 -2.60 5.38
C GLY A 95 5.48 -3.01 3.95
N ILE A 96 4.54 -3.53 3.16
CA ILE A 96 4.76 -3.87 1.74
C ILE A 96 5.10 -2.63 0.90
N CYS A 97 4.45 -1.50 1.16
CA CYS A 97 4.76 -0.26 0.47
C CYS A 97 6.21 0.18 0.76
N LEU A 98 6.62 0.10 2.03
CA LEU A 98 7.95 0.50 2.48
C LEU A 98 9.05 -0.45 2.00
N SER A 99 8.75 -1.74 1.80
CA SER A 99 9.71 -2.68 1.19
C SER A 99 10.09 -2.36 -0.24
N LYS A 100 9.31 -1.51 -0.92
CA LYS A 100 9.62 -1.03 -2.28
C LYS A 100 10.48 0.23 -2.28
N LYS A 101 10.64 0.90 -1.13
CA LYS A 101 11.59 2.02 -1.03
C LYS A 101 12.97 1.48 -1.38
N PRO A 102 13.76 2.22 -2.18
CA PRO A 102 15.16 1.87 -2.43
C PRO A 102 16.01 1.95 -1.15
N ASP A 103 15.46 2.48 -0.05
CA ASP A 103 16.10 2.55 1.27
C ASP A 103 15.63 1.37 2.14
N ILE A 104 16.40 0.28 2.08
CA ILE A 104 16.08 -1.06 2.60
C ILE A 104 15.94 -1.10 4.14
N GLN A 105 16.49 -0.11 4.86
CA GLN A 105 16.58 -0.16 6.32
C GLN A 105 15.21 -0.08 7.02
N PHE A 106 14.30 0.77 6.52
CA PHE A 106 12.99 0.98 7.13
C PHE A 106 12.00 -0.18 6.87
N ALA A 107 12.17 -0.89 5.74
CA ALA A 107 11.38 -2.06 5.41
C ALA A 107 11.65 -3.24 6.34
N ILE A 108 12.92 -3.46 6.68
CA ILE A 108 13.36 -4.50 7.63
C ILE A 108 12.72 -4.24 9.00
N GLU A 109 12.77 -3.00 9.49
CA GLU A 109 12.16 -2.62 10.77
C GLU A 109 10.64 -2.87 10.79
N CYS A 110 9.94 -2.66 9.66
CA CYS A 110 8.49 -2.93 9.59
C CYS A 110 8.14 -4.42 9.56
N VAL A 111 8.95 -5.26 8.89
CA VAL A 111 8.72 -6.71 8.80
C VAL A 111 9.11 -7.41 10.10
N GLU A 112 10.21 -7.04 10.74
CA GLU A 112 10.63 -7.60 12.03
C GLU A 112 9.58 -7.36 13.14
N VAL A 113 8.85 -6.24 13.06
CA VAL A 113 7.76 -5.89 13.97
C VAL A 113 6.54 -6.80 13.82
N GLN A 114 6.23 -7.28 12.62
CA GLN A 114 5.10 -8.19 12.38
C GLN A 114 5.35 -9.61 12.93
N ILE A 115 6.62 -10.03 13.01
CA ILE A 115 7.01 -11.42 13.30
C ILE A 115 7.16 -11.65 14.82
N LEU A 116 7.26 -10.61 15.64
CA LEU A 116 7.43 -10.75 17.10
C LEU A 116 6.09 -10.78 17.85
N PRO A 117 5.78 -11.85 18.62
CA PRO A 117 4.47 -12.04 19.26
C PRO A 117 4.26 -11.23 20.54
N THR A 118 5.08 -10.22 20.83
CA THR A 118 4.98 -9.42 22.06
C THR A 118 4.89 -7.93 21.76
N PHE A 119 3.65 -7.46 21.73
CA PHE A 119 3.24 -6.07 21.93
C PHE A 119 3.98 -5.46 23.14
N ASN A 120 4.71 -4.34 22.99
CA ASN A 120 4.77 -3.28 24.02
C ASN A 120 5.54 -2.00 23.62
N LEU A 121 4.81 -0.88 23.67
CA LEU A 121 5.18 0.49 24.07
C LEU A 121 6.28 1.29 23.34
N ASN A 122 7.33 0.70 22.76
CA ASN A 122 8.40 1.48 22.12
C ASN A 122 8.02 2.03 20.72
N PHE A 123 7.03 1.43 20.06
CA PHE A 123 6.64 1.80 18.70
C PHE A 123 5.85 3.13 18.64
N ASN A 124 5.03 3.41 19.66
CA ASN A 124 4.33 4.69 19.74
C ASN A 124 5.29 5.86 19.95
N PHE A 125 6.51 5.66 20.46
CA PHE A 125 7.43 6.76 20.71
C PHE A 125 8.30 7.08 19.48
N ASN A 126 8.91 6.07 18.84
CA ASN A 126 9.78 6.30 17.69
C ASN A 126 9.02 6.71 16.42
N LEU A 127 7.85 6.10 16.17
CA LEU A 127 7.02 6.49 15.02
C LEU A 127 6.35 7.85 15.22
N PHE A 128 5.92 8.18 16.46
CA PHE A 128 5.40 9.51 16.79
C PHE A 128 6.48 10.60 16.66
N LEU A 129 7.72 10.33 17.12
CA LEU A 129 8.83 11.26 16.96
C LEU A 129 9.18 11.49 15.49
N PHE A 130 9.27 10.43 14.67
CA PHE A 130 9.58 10.55 13.25
C PHE A 130 8.49 11.31 12.46
N LEU A 131 7.22 11.11 12.82
CA LEU A 131 6.09 11.82 12.21
C LEU A 131 5.93 13.26 12.72
N SER A 132 6.40 13.59 13.93
CA SER A 132 6.39 14.95 14.47
C SER A 132 7.50 15.84 13.92
N GLN A 133 8.59 15.25 13.41
CA GLN A 133 9.74 16.00 12.87
C GLN A 133 9.62 16.34 11.37
N ASN A 134 8.60 15.81 10.68
CA ASN A 134 8.36 16.04 9.25
C ASN A 134 7.09 16.89 8.97
N GLN A 135 6.73 17.81 9.88
CA GLN A 135 5.76 18.89 9.62
C GLN A 135 6.47 20.20 9.28
#